data_AF-A0A7R9PXM3-F1
#
_entry.id   AF-A0A7R9PXM3-F1
#
_cell.length_a   1.000
_cell.length_b   1.000
_cell.length_c   1.000
_cell.angle_alpha   90.00
_cell.angle_beta   90.00
_cell.angle_gamma   90.00
#
_symmetry.space_group_name_H-M   'P 1'
#
loop_
_entity.id
_entity.type
_entity.pdbx_description
1 polymer ?
#
loop_
_entity_poly.entity_id
_entity_poly.type
_entity_poly.pdbx_seq_one_letter_code
_entity_poly.pdbx_strand_id
1 'polypeptide(L)'
;MRPPPLPQPVPLQPVVSPTQTILSVMFTSCRLRSQAVLFNTRTATSRSRSLQSSTFCQPDGATRLSAYLLAPAMGSLSTVLDRAQVIELPAITLCTHINNAIDVDYLRHRYPNDTALANITDTYENKWQYKSYLFNLTLEEQLINGTIGASRFFNYCRLRAPLALSVFDWANCSSVSPIVESINNYQKCFTMFNQNASQLADNNRYRVDHDATFRENGFNLFWFALNTRYVRELSVYMHDRRQPFVGRVEGQSTPMNFDHKHYGIIAIAYKEVDINRLPPPYRTQCADYTSLGYRSQKDWVSQCRIKYYRDQFSSWPPWTMYRREHYGNLNYAPMSIPGNRTMDKQISNHCAHRIGRRPDCHAVYYTMNTIVPTDTITRYIHSPRMELSEYMGIIGGVSGLWFGLNILAFYDIGNKRRSIPTSYIYSINKPGAHLSWPVMPHPDIGILCARAIIPHS
;
A
#
# COMPACT_ATOMS: atom_id res chain seq x y z
N MET A 1 28.60 -74.31 17.12
CA MET A 1 28.85 -73.34 16.04
C MET A 1 28.60 -71.95 16.61
N ARG A 2 29.62 -71.07 16.63
CA ARG A 2 29.44 -69.69 17.10
C ARG A 2 28.76 -68.87 16.00
N PRO A 3 27.80 -67.97 16.33
CA PRO A 3 27.20 -67.09 15.35
C PRO A 3 28.27 -66.13 14.79
N PRO A 4 28.16 -65.74 13.51
CA PRO A 4 29.10 -64.81 12.89
C PRO A 4 29.02 -63.44 13.58
N PRO A 5 30.14 -62.71 13.68
CA PRO A 5 30.15 -61.38 14.27
C PRO A 5 29.31 -60.41 13.43
N LEU A 6 28.56 -59.56 14.12
CA LEU A 6 27.75 -58.50 13.52
C LEU A 6 28.66 -57.52 12.74
N PRO A 7 28.24 -57.06 11.56
CA PRO A 7 29.01 -56.12 10.75
C PRO A 7 29.20 -54.80 11.51
N GLN A 8 30.44 -54.32 11.54
CA GLN A 8 30.76 -53.03 12.14
C GLN A 8 30.16 -51.88 11.32
N PRO A 9 29.67 -50.81 11.98
CA PRO A 9 29.10 -49.65 11.30
C PRO A 9 30.18 -48.98 10.44
N VAL A 10 29.87 -48.85 9.14
CA VAL A 10 30.70 -48.13 8.18
C VAL A 10 30.68 -46.64 8.56
N PRO A 11 31.85 -45.98 8.73
CA PRO A 11 31.89 -44.56 9.02
C PRO A 11 31.28 -43.78 7.85
N LEU A 12 30.21 -43.04 8.14
CA LEU A 12 29.58 -42.09 7.22
C LEU A 12 30.64 -41.08 6.80
N GLN A 13 31.04 -41.12 5.52
CA GLN A 13 31.85 -40.05 4.95
C GLN A 13 31.06 -38.74 5.00
N PRO A 14 31.69 -37.61 5.37
CA PRO A 14 31.04 -36.31 5.32
C PRO A 14 30.66 -36.00 3.88
N VAL A 15 29.35 -36.06 3.59
CA VAL A 15 28.80 -35.55 2.34
C VAL A 15 29.05 -34.06 2.33
N VAL A 16 30.00 -33.61 1.51
CA VAL A 16 30.26 -32.20 1.24
C VAL A 16 29.02 -31.66 0.54
N SER A 17 28.14 -31.04 1.34
CA SER A 17 26.95 -30.36 0.86
C SER A 17 27.38 -29.26 -0.12
N PRO A 18 26.81 -29.20 -1.34
CA PRO A 18 27.10 -28.11 -2.26
C PRO A 18 26.81 -26.77 -1.57
N THR A 19 27.72 -25.81 -1.72
CA THR A 19 27.61 -24.45 -1.20
C THR A 19 26.23 -23.88 -1.50
N GLN A 20 25.37 -23.82 -0.48
CA GLN A 20 24.02 -23.29 -0.62
C GLN A 20 24.11 -21.77 -0.76
N THR A 21 23.76 -21.24 -1.93
CA THR A 21 23.59 -19.81 -2.12
C THR A 21 22.40 -19.34 -1.27
N ILE A 22 22.59 -18.28 -0.49
CA ILE A 22 21.57 -17.73 0.40
C ILE A 22 21.03 -16.43 -0.19
N LEU A 23 19.70 -16.33 -0.34
CA LEU A 23 19.06 -15.04 -0.61
C LEU A 23 18.75 -14.36 0.72
N SER A 24 19.38 -13.21 0.99
CA SER A 24 19.09 -12.40 2.17
C SER A 24 18.11 -11.29 1.86
N VAL A 25 16.98 -11.22 2.57
CA VAL A 25 16.04 -10.10 2.49
C VAL A 25 16.07 -9.33 3.80
N MET A 26 16.41 -8.05 3.70
CA MET A 26 16.50 -7.10 4.79
C MET A 26 15.42 -6.04 4.63
N PHE A 27 14.86 -5.59 5.75
CA PHE A 27 13.79 -4.61 5.74
C PHE A 27 14.08 -3.50 6.73
N THR A 28 13.88 -2.26 6.29
CA THR A 28 14.06 -1.04 7.08
C THR A 28 12.74 -0.28 7.11
N SER A 29 12.34 0.28 8.26
CA SER A 29 11.17 1.15 8.33
C SER A 29 11.56 2.61 8.14
N CYS A 30 10.81 3.34 7.31
CA CYS A 30 10.88 4.79 7.20
C CYS A 30 9.49 5.38 7.49
N ARG A 31 9.30 5.93 8.70
CA ARG A 31 8.02 6.57 9.06
C ARG A 31 8.12 8.09 8.96
N LEU A 32 7.36 8.66 8.02
CA LEU A 32 7.04 10.09 7.94
C LEU A 32 5.58 10.26 8.37
N ARG A 33 5.34 10.87 9.53
CA ARG A 33 3.99 11.21 10.01
C ARG A 33 3.56 12.51 9.35
N SER A 34 2.66 12.45 8.36
CA SER A 34 1.95 13.62 7.85
C SER A 34 0.50 13.56 8.34
N GLN A 35 0.13 14.40 9.30
CA GLN A 35 -1.27 14.62 9.62
C GLN A 35 -1.87 15.57 8.57
N ALA A 36 -2.53 15.00 7.56
CA ALA A 36 -3.34 15.78 6.64
C ALA A 36 -4.77 15.86 7.20
N VAL A 37 -5.08 16.95 7.91
CA VAL A 37 -6.46 17.26 8.29
C VAL A 37 -7.11 17.97 7.10
N LEU A 38 -7.89 17.22 6.33
CA LEU A 38 -8.71 17.78 5.25
C LEU A 38 -9.94 18.47 5.85
N PHE A 39 -9.83 19.76 6.17
CA PHE A 39 -11.01 20.61 6.33
C PHE A 39 -11.52 21.01 4.94
N ASN A 40 -12.74 20.58 4.61
CA ASN A 40 -13.39 20.98 3.38
C ASN A 40 -14.61 21.85 3.72
N THR A 41 -14.42 23.17 3.65
CA THR A 41 -15.51 24.14 3.67
C THR A 41 -16.17 24.19 2.30
N ARG A 42 -17.45 23.79 2.23
CA ARG A 42 -18.27 23.85 1.01
C ARG A 42 -18.57 25.29 0.60
N THR A 43 -18.43 25.56 -0.69
CA THR A 43 -19.44 26.28 -1.50
C THR A 43 -19.57 25.60 -2.86
N ALA A 44 -20.80 25.50 -3.34
CA ALA A 44 -21.22 24.72 -4.51
C ALA A 44 -21.10 25.52 -5.81
N THR A 45 -20.73 24.87 -6.93
CA THR A 45 -21.63 24.62 -8.09
C THR A 45 -20.87 24.15 -9.36
N SER A 46 -21.47 23.15 -10.02
CA SER A 46 -21.47 22.87 -11.47
C SER A 46 -20.39 21.98 -12.13
N ARG A 47 -20.93 20.99 -12.86
CA ARG A 47 -20.52 20.29 -14.09
C ARG A 47 -19.15 19.60 -14.17
N SER A 48 -19.21 18.27 -14.08
CA SER A 48 -18.16 17.32 -14.44
C SER A 48 -18.06 17.11 -15.97
N ARG A 49 -16.87 17.36 -16.53
CA ARG A 49 -16.35 16.62 -17.69
C ARG A 49 -15.11 15.85 -17.23
N SER A 50 -15.07 14.57 -17.56
CA SER A 50 -13.96 13.66 -17.30
C SER A 50 -12.77 14.02 -18.19
N LEU A 51 -11.62 14.29 -17.58
CA LEU A 51 -10.32 14.26 -18.23
C LEU A 51 -9.42 13.34 -17.40
N GLN A 52 -9.16 12.15 -17.94
CA GLN A 52 -8.02 11.34 -17.55
C GLN A 52 -6.76 12.09 -17.98
N SER A 53 -5.88 12.39 -17.03
CA SER A 53 -4.53 12.88 -17.31
C SER A 53 -3.55 11.85 -16.75
N SER A 54 -3.00 11.06 -17.66
CA SER A 54 -1.72 10.37 -17.45
C SER A 54 -0.64 11.30 -17.99
N THR A 55 0.26 11.79 -17.15
CA THR A 55 1.45 12.50 -17.61
C THR A 55 2.72 11.83 -17.10
N PHE A 56 3.40 11.19 -18.05
CA PHE A 56 4.84 10.98 -18.11
C PHE A 56 5.56 12.34 -18.04
N CYS A 57 6.72 12.39 -17.38
CA CYS A 57 7.63 13.54 -17.46
C CYS A 57 9.06 13.07 -17.71
N GLN A 58 9.54 13.32 -18.93
CA GLN A 58 10.96 13.46 -19.26
C GLN A 58 11.45 14.87 -18.89
N PRO A 59 12.76 15.09 -18.72
CA PRO A 59 13.32 16.40 -18.44
C PRO A 59 13.79 17.08 -19.74
N ASP A 60 13.36 18.32 -19.95
CA ASP A 60 14.13 19.28 -20.76
C ASP A 60 14.70 20.34 -19.83
N GLY A 61 16.00 20.54 -19.96
CA GLY A 61 16.77 21.50 -19.20
C GLY A 61 16.67 22.91 -19.77
N ALA A 62 16.79 23.90 -18.90
CA ALA A 62 17.44 25.16 -19.22
C ALA A 62 17.84 25.89 -17.92
N THR A 63 19.14 26.11 -17.81
CA THR A 63 19.80 27.08 -16.93
C THR A 63 19.23 28.49 -17.07
N ARG A 64 19.08 29.23 -15.95
CA ARG A 64 19.38 30.67 -15.89
C ARG A 64 19.58 31.19 -14.45
N LEU A 65 20.47 32.18 -14.38
CA LEU A 65 21.15 32.79 -13.25
C LEU A 65 20.32 33.79 -12.42
N SER A 66 20.68 33.83 -11.13
CA SER A 66 20.83 34.98 -10.21
C SER A 66 19.77 36.07 -10.09
N ALA A 67 19.26 36.25 -8.86
CA ALA A 67 19.23 37.55 -8.18
C ALA A 67 19.06 37.34 -6.66
N TYR A 68 20.02 37.84 -5.87
CA TYR A 68 19.92 37.99 -4.42
C TYR A 68 19.04 39.20 -4.10
N LEU A 69 17.97 39.01 -3.34
CA LEU A 69 17.23 40.09 -2.67
C LEU A 69 16.85 39.64 -1.26
N LEU A 70 17.33 40.40 -0.29
CA LEU A 70 17.15 40.24 1.14
C LEU A 70 15.66 40.36 1.51
N ALA A 71 15.07 39.27 2.01
CA ALA A 71 13.77 39.26 2.66
C ALA A 71 13.94 39.07 4.18
N PRO A 72 13.12 39.74 5.01
CA PRO A 72 13.24 39.65 6.46
C PRO A 72 12.86 38.25 6.97
N ALA A 73 13.62 37.77 7.96
CA ALA A 73 13.45 36.48 8.59
C ALA A 73 12.05 36.31 9.20
N MET A 74 11.14 35.68 8.44
CA MET A 74 9.95 35.05 9.02
C MET A 74 10.39 33.75 9.69
N GLY A 75 10.11 33.64 10.99
CA GLY A 75 10.50 32.52 11.84
C GLY A 75 10.20 31.19 11.18
N SER A 76 11.24 30.38 11.03
CA SER A 76 11.12 29.01 10.57
C SER A 76 10.17 28.26 11.51
N LEU A 77 9.01 27.84 11.00
CA LEU A 77 8.24 26.76 11.63
C LEU A 77 9.16 25.53 11.60
N SER A 78 9.89 25.30 12.69
CA SER A 78 10.58 24.04 12.89
C SER A 78 9.48 22.98 13.05
N THR A 79 9.16 22.28 11.97
CA THR A 79 8.40 21.04 12.06
C THR A 79 9.25 20.05 12.81
N VAL A 80 9.06 20.00 14.14
CA VAL A 80 9.66 18.97 14.99
C VAL A 80 9.10 17.65 14.49
N LEU A 81 9.96 16.89 13.79
CA LEU A 81 9.61 15.57 13.27
C LEU A 81 9.66 14.61 14.46
N ASP A 82 8.55 14.47 15.19
CA ASP A 82 8.44 13.48 16.26
C ASP A 82 8.64 12.08 15.66
N ARG A 83 9.81 11.51 15.94
CA ARG A 83 10.11 10.12 15.58
C ARG A 83 9.30 9.22 16.50
N ALA A 84 8.62 8.25 15.91
CA ALA A 84 7.93 7.24 16.70
C ALA A 84 8.99 6.42 17.47
N GLN A 85 8.97 6.49 18.80
CA GLN A 85 9.83 5.68 19.67
C GLN A 85 9.52 4.18 19.57
N VAL A 86 8.37 3.81 19.01
CA VAL A 86 7.96 2.41 18.87
C VAL A 86 7.52 2.15 17.44
N ILE A 87 8.09 1.10 16.83
CA ILE A 87 7.69 0.60 15.52
C ILE A 87 6.70 -0.54 15.71
N GLU A 88 5.56 -0.42 15.05
CA GLU A 88 4.61 -1.50 14.90
C GLU A 88 5.03 -2.40 13.72
N LEU A 89 5.10 -3.71 13.95
CA LEU A 89 5.48 -4.66 12.93
C LEU A 89 4.32 -4.92 11.95
N PRO A 90 4.54 -4.82 10.63
CA PRO A 90 3.63 -5.35 9.63
C PRO A 90 3.64 -6.88 9.62
N ALA A 91 2.59 -7.49 9.06
CA ALA A 91 2.70 -8.85 8.56
C ALA A 91 3.40 -8.84 7.19
N ILE A 92 4.33 -9.78 7.02
CA ILE A 92 5.10 -9.94 5.78
C ILE A 92 4.73 -11.29 5.19
N THR A 93 4.31 -11.31 3.93
CA THR A 93 4.07 -12.55 3.19
C THR A 93 5.09 -12.71 2.07
N LEU A 94 5.79 -13.84 2.07
CA LEU A 94 6.68 -14.25 1.00
C LEU A 94 6.00 -15.36 0.20
N CYS A 95 5.82 -15.15 -1.10
CA CYS A 95 5.24 -16.14 -2.00
C CYS A 95 6.26 -16.56 -3.05
N THR A 96 6.32 -17.87 -3.31
CA THR A 96 7.04 -18.42 -4.46
C THR A 96 6.06 -19.12 -5.39
N HIS A 97 6.39 -19.18 -6.68
CA HIS A 97 5.58 -19.93 -7.65
C HIS A 97 5.45 -21.41 -7.22
N ILE A 98 4.24 -21.98 -7.36
CA ILE A 98 3.93 -23.31 -6.84
C ILE A 98 4.88 -24.38 -7.34
N ASN A 99 5.26 -24.32 -8.62
CA ASN A 99 6.23 -25.24 -9.23
C ASN A 99 7.56 -25.28 -8.46
N ASN A 100 8.01 -24.16 -7.89
CA ASN A 100 9.26 -24.13 -7.12
C ASN A 100 9.10 -24.72 -5.73
N ALA A 101 7.89 -24.70 -5.19
CA ALA A 101 7.57 -25.18 -3.85
C ALA A 101 7.16 -26.67 -3.80
N ILE A 102 7.06 -27.37 -4.94
CA ILE A 102 6.69 -28.79 -4.97
C ILE A 102 7.72 -29.64 -4.21
N ASP A 103 7.23 -30.50 -3.33
CA ASP A 103 8.03 -31.53 -2.69
C ASP A 103 8.09 -32.79 -3.57
N VAL A 104 9.12 -32.86 -4.41
CA VAL A 104 9.32 -33.94 -5.38
C VAL A 104 9.50 -35.30 -4.70
N ASP A 105 10.17 -35.34 -3.55
CA ASP A 105 10.44 -36.57 -2.82
C ASP A 105 9.14 -37.15 -2.27
N TYR A 106 8.28 -36.29 -1.72
CA TYR A 106 6.95 -36.69 -1.29
C TYR A 106 6.10 -37.23 -2.46
N LEU A 107 6.07 -36.54 -3.61
CA LEU A 107 5.29 -36.99 -4.76
C LEU A 107 5.77 -38.35 -5.29
N ARG A 108 7.09 -38.57 -5.39
CA ARG A 108 7.66 -39.86 -5.80
C ARG A 108 7.29 -40.98 -4.82
N HIS A 109 7.31 -40.68 -3.51
CA HIS A 109 6.87 -41.63 -2.50
C HIS A 109 5.37 -41.93 -2.58
N ARG A 110 4.55 -40.92 -2.87
CA ARG A 110 3.08 -41.04 -2.96
C ARG A 110 2.63 -41.83 -4.20
N TYR A 111 3.40 -41.77 -5.29
CA TYR A 111 3.12 -42.43 -6.57
C TYR A 111 4.30 -43.33 -7.01
N PRO A 112 4.63 -44.39 -6.24
CA PRO A 112 5.85 -45.16 -6.44
C PRO A 112 5.85 -45.99 -7.74
N ASN A 113 4.66 -46.32 -8.25
CA ASN A 113 4.49 -47.15 -9.44
C ASN A 113 4.42 -46.34 -10.75
N ASP A 114 4.46 -45.00 -10.67
CA ASP A 114 4.41 -44.15 -11.86
C ASP A 114 5.83 -43.94 -12.43
N THR A 115 6.15 -44.73 -13.46
CA THR A 115 7.44 -44.66 -14.15
C THR A 115 7.64 -43.32 -14.87
N ALA A 116 6.56 -42.65 -15.31
CA ALA A 116 6.67 -41.33 -15.91
C ALA A 116 7.18 -40.33 -14.87
N LEU A 117 6.61 -40.33 -13.67
CA LEU A 117 7.04 -39.50 -12.54
C LEU A 117 8.50 -39.77 -12.12
N ALA A 118 8.90 -41.04 -12.09
CA ALA A 118 10.27 -41.43 -11.74
C ALA A 118 11.31 -40.90 -12.75
N ASN A 119 10.94 -40.82 -14.02
CA ASN A 119 11.80 -40.35 -15.11
C ASN A 119 11.88 -38.81 -15.21
N ILE A 120 11.03 -38.07 -14.50
CA ILE A 120 11.11 -36.60 -14.47
C ILE A 120 12.37 -36.20 -13.70
N THR A 121 13.29 -35.52 -14.39
CA THR A 121 14.47 -34.94 -13.76
C THR A 121 14.07 -33.72 -12.94
N ASP A 122 14.70 -33.52 -11.77
CA ASP A 122 14.45 -32.36 -10.91
C ASP A 122 15.16 -31.10 -11.45
N THR A 123 14.86 -30.77 -12.70
CA THR A 123 15.23 -29.50 -13.34
C THR A 123 14.04 -28.56 -13.31
N TYR A 124 14.31 -27.26 -13.31
CA TYR A 124 13.26 -26.25 -13.28
C TYR A 124 12.29 -26.39 -14.46
N GLU A 125 12.84 -26.64 -15.65
CA GLU A 125 12.06 -26.78 -16.89
C GLU A 125 11.08 -27.95 -16.82
N ASN A 126 11.31 -28.93 -15.95
CA ASN A 126 10.45 -30.09 -15.80
C ASN A 126 9.50 -29.98 -14.60
N LYS A 127 9.68 -28.98 -13.72
CA LYS A 127 8.83 -28.84 -12.52
C LYS A 127 7.35 -28.64 -12.80
N TRP A 128 6.98 -28.13 -13.98
CA TRP A 128 5.57 -28.01 -14.38
C TRP A 128 4.89 -29.37 -14.58
N GLN A 129 5.64 -30.43 -14.89
CA GLN A 129 5.08 -31.78 -15.07
C GLN A 129 4.59 -32.37 -13.74
N TYR A 130 5.22 -32.01 -12.61
CA TYR A 130 4.76 -32.41 -11.28
C TYR A 130 3.44 -31.75 -10.85
N LYS A 131 3.02 -30.68 -11.54
CA LYS A 131 1.84 -29.90 -11.16
C LYS A 131 0.55 -30.70 -11.27
N SER A 132 0.43 -31.59 -12.25
CA SER A 132 -0.73 -32.49 -12.40
C SER A 132 -0.84 -33.45 -11.21
N TYR A 133 0.28 -34.04 -10.79
CA TYR A 133 0.36 -34.92 -9.62
C TYR A 133 -0.01 -34.18 -8.34
N LEU A 134 0.52 -32.97 -8.14
CA LEU A 134 0.16 -32.14 -7.00
C LEU A 134 -1.36 -31.89 -6.94
N PHE A 135 -1.99 -31.59 -8.07
CA PHE A 135 -3.43 -31.28 -8.12
C PHE A 135 -4.36 -32.49 -8.03
N ASN A 136 -3.83 -33.70 -8.09
CA ASN A 136 -4.58 -34.90 -7.74
C ASN A 136 -4.70 -35.09 -6.21
N LEU A 137 -3.93 -34.35 -5.42
CA LEU A 137 -4.01 -34.36 -3.96
C LEU A 137 -5.07 -33.38 -3.46
N THR A 138 -5.60 -33.63 -2.26
CA THR A 138 -6.47 -32.66 -1.57
C THR A 138 -5.70 -31.40 -1.21
N LEU A 139 -6.37 -30.25 -1.05
CA LEU A 139 -5.71 -28.98 -0.72
C LEU A 139 -4.92 -29.03 0.59
N GLU A 140 -5.40 -29.77 1.58
CA GLU A 140 -4.68 -30.00 2.83
C GLU A 140 -3.40 -30.81 2.60
N GLU A 141 -3.48 -31.90 1.84
CA GLU A 141 -2.33 -32.73 1.49
C GLU A 141 -1.33 -31.94 0.62
N GLN A 142 -1.79 -31.12 -0.32
CA GLN A 142 -0.94 -30.20 -1.10
C GLN A 142 -0.23 -29.19 -0.19
N LEU A 143 -0.94 -28.60 0.77
CA LEU A 143 -0.38 -27.59 1.67
C LEU A 143 0.67 -28.19 2.62
N ILE A 144 0.39 -29.36 3.20
CA ILE A 144 1.23 -29.93 4.28
C ILE A 144 2.36 -30.79 3.73
N ASN A 145 2.08 -31.64 2.73
CA ASN A 145 3.01 -32.67 2.27
C ASN A 145 3.44 -32.46 0.82
N GLY A 146 2.52 -32.08 -0.07
CA GLY A 146 2.79 -31.89 -1.50
C GLY A 146 3.69 -30.69 -1.82
N THR A 147 3.85 -29.79 -0.86
CA THR A 147 4.73 -28.62 -0.97
C THR A 147 5.68 -28.52 0.21
N ILE A 148 6.78 -27.81 0.01
CA ILE A 148 7.73 -27.50 1.07
C ILE A 148 7.06 -26.65 2.17
N GLY A 149 7.39 -26.98 3.42
CA GLY A 149 7.02 -26.19 4.58
C GLY A 149 8.03 -25.09 4.89
N ALA A 150 7.69 -24.24 5.86
CA ALA A 150 8.49 -23.08 6.27
C ALA A 150 9.91 -23.49 6.71
N SER A 151 10.07 -24.63 7.40
CA SER A 151 11.38 -25.11 7.88
C SER A 151 12.39 -25.41 6.77
N ARG A 152 11.92 -25.74 5.55
CA ARG A 152 12.77 -25.97 4.37
C ARG A 152 12.91 -24.73 3.50
N PHE A 153 11.92 -23.83 3.55
CA PHE A 153 11.93 -22.58 2.79
C PHE A 153 12.88 -21.53 3.40
N PHE A 154 12.89 -21.40 4.72
CA PHE A 154 13.76 -20.48 5.46
C PHE A 154 15.00 -21.20 5.99
N ASN A 155 16.19 -20.69 5.65
CA ASN A 155 17.43 -21.09 6.32
C ASN A 155 17.49 -20.48 7.73
N TYR A 156 17.06 -19.22 7.87
CA TYR A 156 16.73 -18.61 9.15
C TYR A 156 15.80 -17.41 8.97
N CYS A 157 15.08 -17.06 10.04
CA CYS A 157 14.19 -15.90 10.10
C CYS A 157 14.43 -15.17 11.42
N ARG A 158 14.95 -13.94 11.35
CA ARG A 158 15.26 -13.11 12.52
C ARG A 158 14.57 -11.76 12.42
N LEU A 159 14.20 -11.23 13.58
CA LEU A 159 13.55 -9.92 13.76
C LEU A 159 14.18 -9.24 14.97
N ARG A 160 14.28 -7.92 14.97
CA ARG A 160 14.67 -7.15 16.16
C ARG A 160 13.76 -7.45 17.34
N ALA A 161 14.36 -7.75 18.50
CA ALA A 161 13.63 -8.21 19.67
C ALA A 161 12.44 -7.28 20.00
N PRO A 162 11.19 -7.77 19.93
CA PRO A 162 10.03 -7.00 20.35
C PRO A 162 10.05 -6.71 21.85
N LEU A 163 9.33 -5.67 22.26
CA LEU A 163 9.21 -5.23 23.66
C LEU A 163 8.75 -6.33 24.62
N ALA A 164 7.93 -7.28 24.15
CA ALA A 164 7.47 -8.39 24.98
C ALA A 164 8.50 -9.52 25.17
N LEU A 165 9.58 -9.56 24.39
CA LEU A 165 10.58 -10.62 24.47
C LEU A 165 11.81 -10.10 25.21
N SER A 166 12.17 -10.74 26.33
CA SER A 166 13.37 -10.43 27.11
C SER A 166 14.65 -10.99 26.48
N VAL A 167 14.84 -10.77 25.18
CA VAL A 167 16.00 -11.23 24.42
C VAL A 167 16.80 -10.02 23.95
N PHE A 168 18.13 -10.10 24.06
CA PHE A 168 19.00 -9.06 23.53
C PHE A 168 19.05 -9.13 21.99
N ASP A 169 18.78 -8.00 21.35
CA ASP A 169 19.09 -7.72 19.93
C ASP A 169 18.19 -8.39 18.87
N TRP A 170 18.15 -9.72 18.80
CA TRP A 170 17.41 -10.46 17.77
C TRP A 170 16.57 -11.60 18.36
N ALA A 171 15.33 -11.71 17.91
CA ALA A 171 14.42 -12.82 18.17
C ALA A 171 14.20 -13.65 16.89
N ASN A 172 13.96 -14.94 17.05
CA ASN A 172 13.51 -15.80 15.95
C ASN A 172 12.07 -15.42 15.60
N CYS A 173 11.72 -15.33 14.31
CA CYS A 173 10.36 -14.95 13.87
C CYS A 173 9.27 -15.83 14.52
N SER A 174 9.53 -17.13 14.67
CA SER A 174 8.57 -18.08 15.26
C SER A 174 8.29 -17.84 16.75
N SER A 175 9.16 -17.10 17.46
CA SER A 175 8.93 -16.71 18.86
C SER A 175 7.91 -15.58 19.01
N VAL A 176 7.73 -14.78 17.95
CA VAL A 176 6.71 -13.72 17.87
C VAL A 176 5.37 -14.31 17.47
N SER A 177 5.35 -15.02 16.34
CA SER A 177 4.15 -15.72 15.88
C SER A 177 4.55 -16.92 15.00
N PRO A 178 3.77 -18.01 14.99
CA PRO A 178 3.95 -19.08 14.01
C PRO A 178 3.92 -18.54 12.58
N ILE A 179 4.74 -19.11 11.70
CA ILE A 179 4.70 -18.79 10.26
C ILE A 179 3.47 -19.48 9.67
N VAL A 180 2.53 -18.68 9.16
CA VAL A 180 1.28 -19.19 8.58
C VAL A 180 1.53 -19.53 7.12
N GLU A 181 1.33 -20.79 6.77
CA GLU A 181 1.44 -21.27 5.40
C GLU A 181 0.08 -21.19 4.69
N SER A 182 0.11 -20.76 3.43
CA SER A 182 -1.06 -20.77 2.55
C SER A 182 -0.67 -21.16 1.14
N ILE A 183 -1.64 -21.69 0.39
CA ILE A 183 -1.44 -22.16 -0.97
C ILE A 183 -2.61 -21.73 -1.85
N ASN A 184 -2.34 -21.41 -3.10
CA ASN A 184 -3.37 -21.35 -4.13
C ASN A 184 -2.87 -22.13 -5.38
N ASN A 185 -3.60 -22.05 -6.49
CA ASN A 185 -3.27 -22.78 -7.72
C ASN A 185 -1.94 -22.32 -8.39
N TYR A 186 -1.34 -21.23 -7.90
CA TYR A 186 -0.19 -20.56 -8.53
C TYR A 186 1.00 -20.38 -7.61
N GLN A 187 0.77 -20.27 -6.30
CA GLN A 187 1.78 -19.85 -5.35
C GLN A 187 1.63 -20.59 -4.02
N LYS A 188 2.76 -20.83 -3.38
CA LYS A 188 2.88 -21.18 -1.97
C LYS A 188 3.40 -19.95 -1.24
N CYS A 189 2.75 -19.59 -0.13
CA CYS A 189 3.03 -18.37 0.60
C CYS A 189 3.30 -18.66 2.08
N PHE A 190 4.18 -17.85 2.66
CA PHE A 190 4.61 -17.92 4.06
C PHE A 190 4.40 -16.55 4.70
N THR A 191 3.46 -16.46 5.62
CA THR A 191 3.11 -15.21 6.30
C THR A 191 3.72 -15.18 7.70
N MET A 192 4.56 -14.20 7.95
CA MET A 192 5.18 -13.94 9.25
C MET A 192 4.46 -12.78 9.94
N PHE A 193 4.48 -12.78 11.27
CA PHE A 193 3.93 -11.71 12.11
C PHE A 193 2.43 -11.49 11.93
N ASN A 194 1.70 -12.50 11.45
CA ASN A 194 0.24 -12.46 11.42
C ASN A 194 -0.28 -12.60 12.86
N GLN A 195 -1.09 -11.64 13.31
CA GLN A 195 -1.68 -11.62 14.64
C GLN A 195 -2.97 -12.44 14.62
N ASN A 196 -3.02 -13.48 15.44
CA ASN A 196 -4.24 -14.26 15.58
C ASN A 196 -5.27 -13.48 16.43
N ALA A 197 -6.57 -13.76 16.22
CA ALA A 197 -7.65 -13.10 16.98
C ALA A 197 -7.50 -13.30 18.50
N SER A 198 -7.01 -14.47 18.92
CA SER A 198 -6.72 -14.76 20.34
C SER A 198 -5.55 -13.95 20.91
N GLN A 199 -4.69 -13.37 20.06
CA GLN A 199 -3.49 -12.63 20.45
C GLN A 199 -3.68 -11.10 20.36
N LEU A 200 -4.90 -10.62 20.13
CA LEU A 200 -5.19 -9.18 20.01
C LEU A 200 -4.86 -8.38 21.28
N ALA A 201 -4.81 -9.04 22.44
CA ALA A 201 -4.46 -8.39 23.72
C ALA A 201 -2.96 -8.09 23.87
N ASP A 202 -2.06 -8.84 23.24
CA ASP A 202 -0.60 -8.71 23.39
C ASP A 202 0.02 -7.94 22.21
N ASN A 203 -0.23 -6.64 22.17
CA ASN A 203 0.37 -5.78 21.13
C ASN A 203 1.87 -5.56 21.31
N ASN A 204 2.40 -5.73 22.53
CA ASN A 204 3.83 -5.52 22.81
C ASN A 204 4.71 -6.55 22.12
N ARG A 205 4.17 -7.74 21.83
CA ARG A 205 4.85 -8.76 21.02
C ARG A 205 5.10 -8.34 19.57
N TYR A 206 4.36 -7.36 19.06
CA TYR A 206 4.47 -6.85 17.68
C TYR A 206 5.02 -5.41 17.64
N ARG A 207 5.66 -4.97 18.71
CA ARG A 207 6.23 -3.63 18.85
C ARG A 207 7.70 -3.74 19.14
N VAL A 208 8.51 -2.99 18.41
CA VAL A 208 9.97 -2.91 18.59
C VAL A 208 10.31 -1.51 19.05
N ASP A 209 11.16 -1.40 20.08
CA ASP A 209 11.69 -0.12 20.52
C ASP A 209 12.60 0.46 19.43
N HIS A 210 12.27 1.67 18.97
CA HIS A 210 13.08 2.41 18.02
C HIS A 210 14.24 3.14 18.73
N ASP A 211 14.16 3.34 20.04
CA ASP A 211 15.13 4.13 20.82
C ASP A 211 16.36 3.32 21.27
N ALA A 212 16.52 2.09 20.74
CA ALA A 212 17.69 1.26 20.95
C ALA A 212 18.94 1.82 20.22
N THR A 213 19.44 2.97 20.68
CA THR A 213 20.81 3.51 20.58
C THR A 213 21.50 3.66 19.22
N PHE A 214 20.98 3.12 18.12
CA PHE A 214 21.54 3.26 16.78
C PHE A 214 21.01 4.53 16.11
N ARG A 215 21.58 5.65 16.55
CA ARG A 215 21.57 6.89 15.80
C ARG A 215 22.29 6.63 14.46
N GLU A 216 21.62 6.99 13.37
CA GLU A 216 22.12 7.06 11.98
C GLU A 216 21.73 5.88 11.05
N ASN A 217 20.60 6.08 10.35
CA ASN A 217 20.28 5.60 9.00
C ASN A 217 20.47 4.10 8.68
N GLY A 218 19.42 3.30 8.88
CA GLY A 218 19.27 2.01 8.20
C GLY A 218 19.42 0.77 9.06
N PHE A 219 18.72 0.69 10.20
CA PHE A 219 18.71 -0.55 10.98
C PHE A 219 17.77 -1.58 10.36
N ASN A 220 18.28 -2.79 10.16
CA ASN A 220 17.49 -3.92 9.71
C ASN A 220 16.53 -4.34 10.83
N LEU A 221 15.24 -4.20 10.57
CA LEU A 221 14.18 -4.72 11.42
C LEU A 221 14.06 -6.23 11.26
N PHE A 222 14.11 -6.68 10.02
CA PHE A 222 13.91 -8.07 9.65
C PHE A 222 15.09 -8.57 8.83
N TRP A 223 15.46 -9.83 9.04
CA TRP A 223 16.46 -10.54 8.25
C TRP A 223 16.00 -11.96 7.97
N PHE A 224 15.69 -12.21 6.71
CA PHE A 224 15.33 -13.54 6.21
C PHE A 224 16.44 -14.08 5.33
N ALA A 225 16.87 -15.31 5.60
CA ALA A 225 17.70 -16.08 4.68
C ALA A 225 16.83 -17.18 4.08
N LEU A 226 16.66 -17.14 2.77
CA LEU A 226 15.80 -18.09 2.05
C LEU A 226 16.64 -19.13 1.31
N ASN A 227 16.10 -20.34 1.20
CA ASN A 227 16.71 -21.41 0.43
C ASN A 227 16.48 -21.17 -1.07
N THR A 228 17.56 -20.84 -1.78
CA THR A 228 17.52 -20.50 -3.21
C THR A 228 17.01 -21.62 -4.11
N ARG A 229 17.04 -22.89 -3.68
CA ARG A 229 16.44 -24.01 -4.43
C ARG A 229 14.95 -23.82 -4.68
N TYR A 230 14.27 -23.08 -3.81
CA TYR A 230 12.82 -22.89 -3.83
C TYR A 230 12.39 -21.45 -4.15
N VAL A 231 13.36 -20.56 -4.32
CA VAL A 231 13.13 -19.13 -4.54
C VAL A 231 13.71 -18.74 -5.87
N ARG A 232 12.92 -18.91 -6.94
CA ARG A 232 13.26 -18.37 -8.26
C ARG A 232 12.60 -17.02 -8.51
N GLU A 233 11.28 -17.01 -8.33
CA GLU A 233 10.44 -15.81 -8.36
C GLU A 233 9.85 -15.62 -6.97
N LEU A 234 10.27 -14.55 -6.31
CA LEU A 234 9.80 -14.20 -4.97
C LEU A 234 8.86 -12.99 -5.08
N SER A 235 7.62 -13.16 -4.67
CA SER A 235 6.70 -12.04 -4.46
C SER A 235 6.64 -11.71 -2.97
N VAL A 236 7.00 -10.48 -2.62
CA VAL A 236 6.93 -9.97 -1.26
C VAL A 236 5.70 -9.07 -1.12
N TYR A 237 4.91 -9.32 -0.08
CA TYR A 237 3.75 -8.52 0.30
C TYR A 237 3.90 -8.03 1.74
N MET A 238 3.44 -6.82 2.01
CA MET A 238 3.27 -6.30 3.36
C MET A 238 1.83 -5.89 3.58
N HIS A 239 1.25 -6.32 4.69
CA HIS A 239 -0.13 -6.01 5.03
C HIS A 239 -0.32 -5.82 6.52
N ASP A 240 -1.50 -5.33 6.89
CA ASP A 240 -1.92 -5.23 8.28
C ASP A 240 -1.82 -6.61 8.94
N ARG A 241 -1.08 -6.67 10.07
CA ARG A 241 -0.89 -7.91 10.82
C ARG A 241 -2.18 -8.49 11.39
N ARG A 242 -3.22 -7.68 11.55
CA ARG A 242 -4.52 -8.14 12.07
C ARG A 242 -5.33 -8.83 10.99
N GLN A 243 -4.98 -8.60 9.72
CA GLN A 243 -5.68 -9.14 8.56
C GLN A 243 -4.94 -10.34 8.00
N PRO A 244 -5.65 -11.37 7.57
CA PRO A 244 -5.01 -12.52 7.00
C PRO A 244 -4.62 -12.22 5.55
N PHE A 245 -3.58 -12.88 5.06
CA PHE A 245 -3.23 -12.79 3.66
C PHE A 245 -4.27 -13.54 2.81
N VAL A 246 -5.00 -12.79 1.97
CA VAL A 246 -6.04 -13.32 1.07
C VAL A 246 -5.58 -13.42 -0.39
N GLY A 247 -4.28 -13.22 -0.67
CA GLY A 247 -3.77 -13.13 -2.03
C GLY A 247 -4.17 -11.82 -2.73
N ARG A 248 -3.93 -11.71 -4.03
CA ARG A 248 -4.13 -10.49 -4.82
C ARG A 248 -5.61 -10.14 -4.99
N VAL A 249 -6.17 -9.47 -3.99
CA VAL A 249 -7.48 -8.79 -4.07
C VAL A 249 -7.25 -7.33 -4.45
N GLU A 250 -8.13 -6.77 -5.28
CA GLU A 250 -8.05 -5.37 -5.72
C GLU A 250 -7.80 -4.41 -4.53
N GLY A 251 -6.86 -3.48 -4.69
CA GLY A 251 -6.47 -2.53 -3.64
C GLY A 251 -5.53 -3.10 -2.56
N GLN A 252 -4.89 -4.25 -2.76
CA GLN A 252 -3.70 -4.62 -1.98
C GLN A 252 -2.44 -3.87 -2.44
N SER A 253 -1.46 -3.77 -1.53
CA SER A 253 -0.10 -3.39 -1.86
C SER A 253 0.37 -4.22 -3.04
N THR A 254 0.82 -3.56 -4.10
CA THR A 254 1.43 -4.24 -5.24
C THR A 254 2.59 -5.09 -4.71
N PRO A 255 2.64 -6.40 -5.06
CA PRO A 255 3.79 -7.21 -4.67
C PRO A 255 5.05 -6.60 -5.22
N MET A 256 6.12 -6.71 -4.45
CA MET A 256 7.46 -6.51 -4.97
C MET A 256 7.97 -7.87 -5.45
N ASN A 257 8.19 -7.99 -6.76
CA ASN A 257 8.64 -9.23 -7.37
C ASN A 257 10.15 -9.19 -7.56
N PHE A 258 10.82 -10.26 -7.15
CA PHE A 258 12.27 -10.42 -7.29
C PHE A 258 12.57 -11.71 -8.05
N ASP A 259 13.52 -11.60 -8.97
CA ASP A 259 14.17 -12.76 -9.57
C ASP A 259 15.51 -13.00 -8.87
N HIS A 260 15.63 -14.15 -8.21
CA HIS A 260 16.83 -14.55 -7.48
C HIS A 260 18.11 -14.57 -8.34
N LYS A 261 17.99 -14.68 -9.68
CA LYS A 261 19.15 -14.68 -10.58
C LYS A 261 19.94 -13.38 -10.50
N HIS A 262 19.28 -12.29 -10.09
CA HIS A 262 19.84 -10.94 -10.13
C HIS A 262 20.25 -10.43 -8.74
N TYR A 263 19.82 -11.06 -7.66
CA TYR A 263 20.00 -10.53 -6.31
C TYR A 263 20.40 -11.63 -5.33
N GLY A 264 21.54 -11.46 -4.66
CA GLY A 264 21.90 -12.26 -3.47
C GLY A 264 21.40 -11.62 -2.16
N ILE A 265 21.27 -10.29 -2.15
CA ILE A 265 20.77 -9.52 -1.00
C ILE A 265 19.80 -8.46 -1.50
N ILE A 266 18.65 -8.33 -0.83
CA ILE A 266 17.59 -7.37 -1.15
C ILE A 266 17.29 -6.57 0.12
N ALA A 267 17.43 -5.25 0.06
CA ALA A 267 17.00 -4.35 1.13
C ALA A 267 15.70 -3.64 0.74
N ILE A 268 14.70 -3.65 1.62
CA ILE A 268 13.36 -3.09 1.37
C ILE A 268 13.06 -2.05 2.45
N ALA A 269 12.90 -0.80 2.04
CA ALA A 269 12.29 0.23 2.87
C ALA A 269 10.77 0.10 2.80
N TYR A 270 10.07 0.32 3.91
CA TYR A 270 8.61 0.40 3.90
C TYR A 270 8.07 1.62 4.65
N LYS A 271 6.88 2.05 4.24
CA LYS A 271 6.08 3.10 4.88
C LYS A 271 4.67 2.59 5.12
N GLU A 272 4.19 2.78 6.34
CA GLU A 272 2.81 2.52 6.75
C GLU A 272 1.91 3.73 6.42
N VAL A 273 0.72 3.44 5.92
CA VAL A 273 -0.34 4.42 5.64
C VAL A 273 -1.61 3.96 6.34
N ASP A 274 -1.98 4.67 7.40
CA ASP A 274 -3.23 4.45 8.14
C ASP A 274 -4.33 5.37 7.58
N ILE A 275 -5.45 4.79 7.19
CA ILE A 275 -6.60 5.46 6.59
C ILE A 275 -7.82 5.25 7.48
N ASN A 276 -8.32 6.36 8.02
CA ASN A 276 -9.57 6.43 8.76
C ASN A 276 -10.66 7.09 7.90
N ARG A 277 -11.76 6.37 7.67
CA ARG A 277 -12.91 6.80 6.87
C ARG A 277 -14.15 6.87 7.77
N LEU A 278 -15.11 7.69 7.37
CA LEU A 278 -16.35 7.89 8.12
C LEU A 278 -17.50 7.04 7.54
N PRO A 279 -18.36 6.45 8.38
CA PRO A 279 -19.53 5.68 7.93
C PRO A 279 -20.57 6.61 7.28
N PRO A 280 -21.70 6.11 6.73
CA PRO A 280 -22.81 6.97 6.33
C PRO A 280 -23.25 7.93 7.46
N PRO A 281 -23.64 9.17 7.16
CA PRO A 281 -23.96 9.75 5.84
C PRO A 281 -22.78 10.40 5.10
N TYR A 282 -21.55 10.25 5.59
CA TYR A 282 -20.38 10.87 4.96
C TYR A 282 -20.08 10.25 3.58
N ARG A 283 -19.43 11.03 2.69
CA ARG A 283 -19.13 10.62 1.30
C ARG A 283 -18.28 9.35 1.21
N THR A 284 -17.47 9.06 2.22
CA THR A 284 -16.65 7.85 2.29
C THR A 284 -17.48 6.57 2.38
N GLN A 285 -18.69 6.63 2.96
CA GLN A 285 -19.63 5.52 3.09
C GLN A 285 -18.96 4.21 3.53
N CYS A 286 -18.02 4.27 4.48
CA CYS A 286 -17.30 3.08 4.89
C CYS A 286 -18.19 2.10 5.65
N ALA A 287 -17.77 0.85 5.72
CA ALA A 287 -18.37 -0.18 6.55
C ALA A 287 -17.36 -0.67 7.60
N ASP A 288 -17.86 -0.93 8.81
CA ASP A 288 -17.09 -1.59 9.85
C ASP A 288 -17.26 -3.10 9.73
N TYR A 289 -16.37 -3.76 9.00
CA TYR A 289 -16.39 -5.20 8.81
C TYR A 289 -16.12 -5.99 10.09
N THR A 290 -15.44 -5.38 11.07
CA THR A 290 -15.15 -6.03 12.35
C THR A 290 -16.42 -6.26 13.16
N SER A 291 -17.36 -5.30 13.12
CA SER A 291 -18.70 -5.46 13.71
C SER A 291 -19.53 -6.59 13.07
N LEU A 292 -19.18 -7.00 11.84
CA LEU A 292 -19.85 -8.08 11.11
C LEU A 292 -19.14 -9.44 11.28
N GLY A 293 -18.08 -9.50 12.09
CA GLY A 293 -17.29 -10.71 12.31
C GLY A 293 -16.19 -10.97 11.27
N TYR A 294 -15.86 -9.98 10.43
CA TYR A 294 -14.80 -10.08 9.42
C TYR A 294 -13.63 -9.15 9.75
N ARG A 295 -12.41 -9.51 9.37
CA ARG A 295 -11.22 -8.70 9.70
C ARG A 295 -11.06 -7.46 8.82
N SER A 296 -11.62 -7.49 7.60
CA SER A 296 -11.65 -6.37 6.66
C SER A 296 -12.62 -6.64 5.51
N GLN A 297 -12.82 -5.66 4.64
CA GLN A 297 -13.51 -5.80 3.36
C GLN A 297 -12.93 -6.96 2.54
N LYS A 298 -11.60 -7.08 2.52
CA LYS A 298 -10.89 -8.11 1.74
C LYS A 298 -11.15 -9.51 2.28
N ASP A 299 -11.15 -9.65 3.61
CA ASP A 299 -11.51 -10.90 4.28
C ASP A 299 -12.97 -11.28 3.98
N TRP A 300 -13.89 -10.31 4.08
CA TRP A 300 -15.29 -10.50 3.72
C TRP A 300 -15.49 -10.98 2.28
N VAL A 301 -14.85 -10.31 1.30
CA VAL A 301 -14.95 -10.69 -0.13
C VAL A 301 -14.36 -12.09 -0.36
N SER A 302 -13.22 -12.40 0.28
CA SER A 302 -12.59 -13.71 0.20
C SER A 302 -13.50 -14.80 0.75
N GLN A 303 -14.08 -14.61 1.93
CA GLN A 303 -14.98 -15.58 2.54
C GLN A 303 -16.28 -15.76 1.73
N CYS A 304 -16.83 -14.67 1.19
CA CYS A 304 -17.98 -14.75 0.28
C CYS A 304 -17.68 -15.60 -0.96
N ARG A 305 -16.51 -15.38 -1.59
CA ARG A 305 -16.07 -16.18 -2.75
C ARG A 305 -15.88 -17.65 -2.38
N ILE A 306 -15.22 -17.95 -1.26
CA ILE A 306 -15.02 -19.32 -0.78
C ILE A 306 -16.37 -20.01 -0.59
N LYS A 307 -17.30 -19.34 0.11
CA LYS A 307 -18.65 -19.86 0.34
C LYS A 307 -19.38 -20.14 -0.96
N TYR A 308 -19.38 -19.19 -1.90
CA TYR A 308 -20.00 -19.36 -3.20
C TYR A 308 -19.44 -20.58 -3.94
N TYR A 309 -18.11 -20.74 -4.01
CA TYR A 309 -17.49 -21.87 -4.70
C TYR A 309 -17.78 -23.21 -4.04
N ARG A 310 -17.78 -23.26 -2.71
CA ARG A 310 -18.14 -24.47 -1.97
C ARG A 310 -19.59 -24.86 -2.21
N ASP A 311 -20.50 -23.90 -2.13
CA ASP A 311 -21.95 -24.15 -2.24
C ASP A 311 -22.36 -24.49 -3.68
N GLN A 312 -21.69 -23.91 -4.71
CA GLN A 312 -22.05 -24.12 -6.12
C GLN A 312 -21.23 -25.21 -6.82
N PHE A 313 -19.99 -25.43 -6.42
CA PHE A 313 -19.05 -26.30 -7.13
C PHE A 313 -18.36 -27.35 -6.25
N SER A 314 -18.68 -27.42 -4.95
CA SER A 314 -18.03 -28.33 -3.98
C SER A 314 -16.49 -28.29 -4.03
N SER A 315 -15.94 -27.11 -4.34
CA SER A 315 -14.51 -26.94 -4.62
C SER A 315 -14.02 -25.57 -4.14
N TRP A 316 -12.71 -25.38 -4.17
CA TRP A 316 -12.06 -24.15 -3.70
C TRP A 316 -11.73 -23.18 -4.85
N PRO A 317 -11.92 -21.86 -4.69
CA PRO A 317 -11.55 -20.91 -5.74
C PRO A 317 -10.03 -20.93 -6.03
N PRO A 318 -9.58 -21.16 -7.28
CA PRO A 318 -8.15 -21.35 -7.60
C PRO A 318 -7.22 -20.19 -7.23
N TRP A 319 -7.77 -18.97 -7.19
CA TRP A 319 -7.02 -17.74 -6.90
C TRP A 319 -6.99 -17.37 -5.41
N THR A 320 -7.84 -18.02 -4.60
CA THR A 320 -7.97 -17.71 -3.18
C THR A 320 -7.01 -18.56 -2.37
N MET A 321 -6.32 -17.94 -1.42
CA MET A 321 -5.37 -18.63 -0.56
C MET A 321 -6.09 -19.62 0.36
N TYR A 322 -5.85 -20.91 0.16
CA TYR A 322 -6.22 -21.97 1.09
C TYR A 322 -5.29 -21.98 2.30
N ARG A 323 -5.86 -22.22 3.47
CA ARG A 323 -5.20 -22.26 4.78
C ARG A 323 -5.77 -23.41 5.58
N ARG A 324 -4.98 -23.99 6.49
CA ARG A 324 -5.36 -25.15 7.31
C ARG A 324 -6.64 -24.94 8.14
N GLU A 325 -6.93 -23.71 8.54
CA GLU A 325 -8.15 -23.36 9.28
C GLU A 325 -9.44 -23.60 8.46
N HIS A 326 -9.33 -23.72 7.14
CA HIS A 326 -10.43 -24.07 6.27
C HIS A 326 -10.52 -25.60 6.16
N TYR A 327 -11.29 -26.19 7.09
CA TYR A 327 -11.52 -27.64 7.14
C TYR A 327 -12.13 -28.18 5.84
N GLY A 328 -11.63 -29.33 5.39
CA GLY A 328 -12.26 -30.17 4.37
C GLY A 328 -11.29 -30.73 3.33
N ASN A 329 -11.57 -31.96 2.89
CA ASN A 329 -10.90 -32.62 1.77
C ASN A 329 -11.39 -32.02 0.43
N LEU A 330 -11.08 -30.75 0.20
CA LEU A 330 -11.46 -30.03 -1.00
C LEU A 330 -10.35 -30.10 -2.04
N ASN A 331 -10.74 -29.98 -3.30
CA ASN A 331 -9.84 -29.74 -4.44
C ASN A 331 -10.09 -28.34 -5.00
N TYR A 332 -9.16 -27.80 -5.79
CA TYR A 332 -9.43 -26.58 -6.53
C TYR A 332 -10.57 -26.77 -7.54
N ALA A 333 -11.36 -25.73 -7.74
CA ALA A 333 -12.34 -25.70 -8.81
C ALA A 333 -11.60 -25.77 -10.17
N PRO A 334 -12.16 -26.45 -11.18
CA PRO A 334 -11.57 -26.48 -12.51
C PRO A 334 -11.28 -25.07 -13.04
N MET A 335 -10.11 -24.86 -13.63
CA MET A 335 -9.69 -23.55 -14.16
C MET A 335 -10.60 -22.98 -15.26
N SER A 336 -11.42 -23.84 -15.89
CA SER A 336 -12.46 -23.43 -16.84
C SER A 336 -13.54 -22.54 -16.21
N ILE A 337 -13.80 -22.69 -14.91
CA ILE A 337 -14.78 -21.90 -14.16
C ILE A 337 -14.32 -20.43 -14.02
N PRO A 338 -13.17 -20.11 -13.39
CA PRO A 338 -12.71 -18.73 -13.32
C PRO A 338 -12.22 -18.18 -14.66
N GLY A 339 -11.88 -19.04 -15.63
CA GLY A 339 -11.55 -18.61 -17.00
C GLY A 339 -12.75 -17.95 -17.72
N ASN A 340 -13.98 -18.28 -17.29
CA ASN A 340 -15.18 -17.63 -17.78
C ASN A 340 -15.37 -16.26 -17.11
N ARG A 341 -14.97 -15.19 -17.82
CA ARG A 341 -15.10 -13.79 -17.36
C ARG A 341 -16.52 -13.43 -16.91
N THR A 342 -17.54 -14.02 -17.51
CA THR A 342 -18.94 -13.77 -17.13
C THR A 342 -19.23 -14.32 -15.73
N MET A 343 -18.72 -15.51 -15.43
CA MET A 343 -18.92 -16.14 -14.13
C MET A 343 -18.12 -15.44 -13.03
N ASP A 344 -16.84 -15.12 -13.25
CA ASP A 344 -16.06 -14.38 -12.26
C ASP A 344 -16.69 -12.99 -11.98
N LYS A 345 -17.24 -12.32 -13.01
CA LYS A 345 -18.01 -11.09 -12.85
C LYS A 345 -19.30 -11.30 -12.05
N GLN A 346 -20.03 -12.40 -12.28
CA GLN A 346 -21.25 -12.73 -11.51
C GLN A 346 -20.93 -12.98 -10.04
N ILE A 347 -19.89 -13.77 -9.75
CA ILE A 347 -19.44 -14.05 -8.37
C ILE A 347 -18.98 -12.75 -7.70
N SER A 348 -18.18 -11.95 -8.41
CA SER A 348 -17.73 -10.66 -7.92
C SER A 348 -18.90 -9.70 -7.68
N ASN A 349 -19.94 -9.71 -8.50
CA ASN A 349 -21.16 -8.92 -8.27
C ASN A 349 -21.99 -9.43 -7.10
N HIS A 350 -22.08 -10.75 -6.93
CA HIS A 350 -22.75 -11.39 -5.81
C HIS A 350 -22.08 -10.99 -4.49
N CYS A 351 -20.76 -11.09 -4.42
CA CYS A 351 -20.00 -10.61 -3.27
C CYS A 351 -19.98 -9.07 -3.19
N ALA A 352 -19.93 -8.32 -4.28
CA ALA A 352 -19.98 -6.87 -4.21
C ALA A 352 -21.35 -6.32 -3.73
N HIS A 353 -22.37 -7.16 -3.54
CA HIS A 353 -23.70 -6.66 -3.22
C HIS A 353 -23.78 -6.02 -1.82
N ARG A 354 -24.39 -4.81 -1.78
CA ARG A 354 -24.61 -3.91 -0.63
C ARG A 354 -23.36 -3.54 0.17
N ILE A 355 -22.82 -4.47 0.94
CA ILE A 355 -21.77 -4.21 1.92
C ILE A 355 -20.40 -4.39 1.27
N GLY A 356 -20.20 -5.39 0.40
CA GLY A 356 -18.89 -5.69 -0.20
C GLY A 356 -18.25 -4.56 -1.03
N ARG A 357 -19.03 -3.56 -1.46
CA ARG A 357 -18.53 -2.36 -2.17
C ARG A 357 -18.03 -1.25 -1.25
N ARG A 358 -18.43 -1.25 0.02
CA ARG A 358 -18.10 -0.17 0.94
C ARG A 358 -16.64 -0.33 1.39
N PRO A 359 -15.83 0.72 1.36
CA PRO A 359 -14.47 0.63 1.88
C PRO A 359 -14.45 0.30 3.39
N ASP A 360 -13.38 -0.31 3.87
CA ASP A 360 -13.08 -0.39 5.30
C ASP A 360 -13.09 1.00 5.96
N CYS A 361 -13.70 1.11 7.15
CA CYS A 361 -13.64 2.34 7.96
C CYS A 361 -12.25 2.62 8.53
N HIS A 362 -11.50 1.58 8.85
CA HIS A 362 -10.10 1.68 9.27
C HIS A 362 -9.28 0.71 8.43
N ALA A 363 -8.30 1.21 7.70
CA ALA A 363 -7.47 0.40 6.84
C ALA A 363 -6.00 0.84 6.90
N VAL A 364 -5.11 -0.13 7.09
CA VAL A 364 -3.66 0.07 7.10
C VAL A 364 -3.07 -0.55 5.84
N TYR A 365 -2.29 0.24 5.10
CA TYR A 365 -1.57 -0.20 3.90
C TYR A 365 -0.08 0.06 4.05
N TYR A 366 0.71 -0.71 3.32
CA TYR A 366 2.17 -0.56 3.30
C TYR A 366 2.65 -0.32 1.89
N THR A 367 3.50 0.68 1.71
CA THR A 367 4.24 0.90 0.47
C THR A 367 5.66 0.44 0.68
N MET A 368 6.16 -0.40 -0.23
CA MET A 368 7.52 -0.94 -0.19
C MET A 368 8.34 -0.31 -1.32
N ASN A 369 9.57 0.07 -1.01
CA ASN A 369 10.57 0.52 -1.99
C ASN A 369 11.83 -0.30 -1.78
N THR A 370 12.47 -0.74 -2.86
CA THR A 370 13.82 -1.30 -2.74
C THR A 370 14.78 -0.18 -2.34
N ILE A 371 15.58 -0.43 -1.31
CA ILE A 371 16.78 0.36 -1.07
C ILE A 371 17.80 -0.23 -2.03
N VAL A 372 17.82 0.29 -3.26
CA VAL A 372 18.98 0.04 -4.10
C VAL A 372 20.12 0.82 -3.45
N PRO A 373 21.27 0.21 -3.14
CA PRO A 373 22.48 0.96 -2.84
C PRO A 373 22.91 1.69 -4.11
N THR A 374 22.24 2.79 -4.40
CA THR A 374 22.62 3.75 -5.43
C THR A 374 23.19 4.95 -4.69
N ASP A 375 24.42 5.32 -4.98
CA ASP A 375 25.13 6.50 -4.45
C ASP A 375 24.46 7.85 -4.81
N THR A 376 23.19 7.86 -5.21
CA THR A 376 22.45 9.04 -5.63
C THR A 376 21.29 9.31 -4.68
N ILE A 377 21.48 10.31 -3.81
CA ILE A 377 20.43 10.86 -2.94
C ILE A 377 19.43 11.63 -3.81
N THR A 378 18.29 11.04 -4.12
CA THR A 378 17.19 11.75 -4.77
C THR A 378 16.41 12.53 -3.72
N ARG A 379 16.62 13.85 -3.66
CA ARG A 379 15.87 14.75 -2.78
C ARG A 379 14.61 15.25 -3.50
N TYR A 380 13.45 14.79 -3.04
CA TYR A 380 12.17 15.33 -3.50
C TYR A 380 11.82 16.58 -2.67
N ILE A 381 12.01 17.76 -3.25
CA ILE A 381 11.54 19.02 -2.67
C ILE A 381 10.16 19.29 -3.26
N HIS A 382 9.13 19.18 -2.42
CA HIS A 382 7.79 19.61 -2.78
C HIS A 382 7.68 21.12 -2.53
N SER A 383 7.70 21.91 -3.60
CA SER A 383 7.34 23.32 -3.54
C SER A 383 5.84 23.49 -3.78
N PRO A 384 5.15 24.42 -3.08
CA PRO A 384 3.76 24.72 -3.37
C PRO A 384 3.62 25.11 -4.84
N ARG A 385 2.54 24.65 -5.50
CA ARG A 385 2.30 24.94 -6.92
C ARG A 385 2.12 26.44 -7.18
N MET A 386 1.77 27.20 -6.15
CA MET A 386 1.64 28.65 -6.17
C MET A 386 1.87 29.16 -4.74
N GLU A 387 2.76 30.13 -4.57
CA GLU A 387 2.98 30.79 -3.28
C GLU A 387 1.85 31.80 -3.00
N LEU A 388 1.58 32.11 -1.72
CA LEU A 388 0.56 33.10 -1.36
C LEU A 388 0.83 34.46 -2.01
N SER A 389 2.11 34.83 -2.14
CA SER A 389 2.58 36.02 -2.85
C SER A 389 2.16 36.03 -4.32
N GLU A 390 2.35 34.92 -5.04
CA GLU A 390 1.92 34.78 -6.43
C GLU A 390 0.40 34.82 -6.57
N TYR A 391 -0.33 34.16 -5.67
CA TYR A 391 -1.80 34.19 -5.65
C TYR A 391 -2.33 35.61 -5.43
N MET A 392 -1.78 36.33 -4.46
CA MET A 392 -2.14 37.73 -4.19
C MET A 392 -1.73 38.63 -5.36
N GLY A 393 -0.62 38.36 -6.04
CA GLY A 393 -0.20 39.06 -7.25
C GLY A 393 -1.18 38.86 -8.42
N ILE A 394 -1.67 37.64 -8.61
CA ILE A 394 -2.67 37.32 -9.65
C ILE A 394 -3.99 38.00 -9.34
N ILE A 395 -4.49 37.90 -8.10
CA ILE A 395 -5.73 38.59 -7.70
C ILE A 395 -5.56 40.10 -7.83
N GLY A 396 -4.48 40.67 -7.31
CA GLY A 396 -4.19 42.09 -7.39
C GLY A 396 -4.08 42.58 -8.84
N GLY A 397 -3.44 41.81 -9.72
CA GLY A 397 -3.35 42.11 -11.15
C GLY A 397 -4.70 42.05 -11.86
N VAL A 398 -5.50 41.01 -11.59
CA VAL A 398 -6.86 40.90 -12.15
C VAL A 398 -7.74 42.03 -11.62
N SER A 399 -7.80 42.27 -10.32
CA SER A 399 -8.59 43.35 -9.73
C SER A 399 -8.14 44.73 -10.20
N GLY A 400 -6.83 44.96 -10.33
CA GLY A 400 -6.26 46.20 -10.84
C GLY A 400 -6.61 46.43 -12.31
N LEU A 401 -6.56 45.39 -13.15
CA LEU A 401 -6.96 45.47 -14.56
C LEU A 401 -8.46 45.77 -14.72
N TRP A 402 -9.30 45.08 -13.95
CA TRP A 402 -10.76 45.18 -14.07
C TRP A 402 -11.32 46.51 -13.55
N PHE A 403 -10.76 47.02 -12.45
CA PHE A 403 -11.34 48.19 -11.77
C PHE A 403 -10.45 49.43 -11.82
N GLY A 404 -9.23 49.34 -12.35
CA GLY A 404 -8.24 50.44 -12.26
C GLY A 404 -7.83 50.75 -10.82
N LEU A 405 -8.14 49.87 -9.87
CA LEU A 405 -7.92 50.08 -8.44
C LEU A 405 -6.52 49.62 -8.06
N ASN A 406 -5.64 50.58 -7.79
CA ASN A 406 -4.42 50.34 -7.02
C ASN A 406 -4.76 50.47 -5.52
N ILE A 407 -3.99 49.85 -4.62
CA ILE A 407 -4.16 50.00 -3.17
C ILE A 407 -4.13 51.48 -2.73
N LEU A 408 -3.43 52.32 -3.51
CA LEU A 408 -3.42 53.78 -3.37
C LEU A 408 -4.79 54.43 -3.63
N ALA A 409 -5.63 53.87 -4.49
CA ALA A 409 -6.98 54.36 -4.75
C ALA A 409 -7.89 54.18 -3.52
N PHE A 410 -7.75 53.06 -2.80
CA PHE A 410 -8.48 52.84 -1.55
C PHE A 410 -8.01 53.79 -0.44
N TYR A 411 -6.71 54.10 -0.38
CA TYR A 411 -6.18 55.08 0.56
C TYR A 411 -6.72 56.49 0.28
N ASP A 412 -6.81 56.90 -1.00
CA ASP A 412 -7.36 58.21 -1.38
C ASP A 412 -8.86 58.33 -1.11
N ILE A 413 -9.63 57.25 -1.34
CA ILE A 413 -11.06 57.19 -0.97
C ILE A 413 -11.25 57.28 0.55
N GLY A 414 -10.38 56.62 1.32
CA GLY A 414 -10.38 56.69 2.78
C GLY A 414 -10.08 58.09 3.33
N ASN A 415 -9.14 58.81 2.69
CA ASN A 415 -8.80 60.18 3.08
C ASN A 415 -9.88 61.19 2.69
N LYS A 416 -10.52 61.05 1.51
CA LYS A 416 -11.63 61.93 1.11
C LYS A 416 -12.88 61.81 1.99
N ARG A 417 -13.07 60.68 2.68
CA ARG A 417 -14.15 60.55 3.69
C ARG A 417 -13.89 61.30 5.00
N ARG A 418 -12.64 61.70 5.28
CA ARG A 418 -12.32 62.52 6.47
C ARG A 418 -12.51 64.02 6.25
N SER A 419 -12.80 64.45 5.02
CA SER A 419 -13.03 65.85 4.67
C SER A 419 -14.48 66.15 4.30
N ILE A 420 -15.46 65.35 4.72
CA ILE A 420 -16.86 65.77 4.65
C ILE A 420 -17.08 66.77 5.79
N PRO A 421 -17.31 68.06 5.52
CA PRO A 421 -17.55 69.05 6.56
C PRO A 421 -18.87 68.71 7.25
N THR A 422 -18.85 68.62 8.57
CA THR A 422 -20.04 68.48 9.44
C THR A 422 -20.97 69.72 9.39
N SER A 423 -20.74 70.68 8.50
CA SER A 423 -21.44 71.96 8.45
C SER A 423 -22.73 71.98 7.60
N TYR A 424 -23.18 70.85 7.06
CA TYR A 424 -24.45 70.78 6.28
C TYR A 424 -25.62 70.12 7.03
N ILE A 425 -25.63 70.19 8.37
CA ILE A 425 -26.78 69.78 9.20
C ILE A 425 -27.31 70.98 10.00
N TYR A 426 -27.48 72.16 9.39
CA TYR A 426 -28.33 73.23 9.95
C TYR A 426 -28.81 74.15 8.83
N SER A 427 -29.93 73.81 8.19
CA SER A 427 -30.88 74.78 7.58
C SER A 427 -31.97 74.02 6.81
N ILE A 428 -32.91 73.40 7.53
CA ILE A 428 -34.23 73.10 6.96
C ILE A 428 -35.26 73.59 7.98
N ASN A 429 -35.51 74.90 7.97
CA ASN A 429 -36.73 75.49 8.50
C ASN A 429 -36.98 76.83 7.79
N LYS A 430 -37.43 76.74 6.54
CA LYS A 430 -38.24 77.79 5.91
C LYS A 430 -39.38 77.13 5.15
N PRO A 431 -40.65 77.38 5.51
CA PRO A 431 -41.80 76.91 4.74
C PRO A 431 -41.96 77.80 3.50
N GLY A 432 -42.14 77.19 2.33
CA GLY A 432 -42.61 77.90 1.13
C GLY A 432 -41.63 78.08 -0.03
N ALA A 433 -40.70 77.15 -0.27
CA ALA A 433 -39.92 77.15 -1.51
C ALA A 433 -40.26 75.90 -2.35
N HIS A 434 -40.83 76.14 -3.54
CA HIS A 434 -41.08 75.13 -4.56
C HIS A 434 -39.77 74.47 -5.01
N LEU A 435 -39.72 73.14 -4.91
CA LEU A 435 -38.64 72.29 -5.40
C LEU A 435 -38.69 72.18 -6.93
N SER A 436 -37.78 72.84 -7.63
CA SER A 436 -37.35 72.45 -8.97
C SER A 436 -36.06 71.63 -8.86
N TRP A 437 -36.09 70.41 -9.40
CA TRP A 437 -34.95 69.51 -9.43
C TRP A 437 -33.95 69.96 -10.51
N PRO A 438 -32.66 70.14 -10.19
CA PRO A 438 -31.64 70.25 -11.23
C PRO A 438 -31.37 68.86 -11.83
N VAL A 439 -31.60 68.75 -13.13
CA VAL A 439 -31.18 67.62 -13.97
C VAL A 439 -29.65 67.56 -13.97
N MET A 440 -29.06 66.50 -13.43
CA MET A 440 -27.64 66.19 -13.62
C MET A 440 -27.44 65.45 -14.95
N PRO A 441 -26.38 65.77 -15.71
CA PRO A 441 -26.07 65.09 -16.96
C PRO A 441 -25.50 63.68 -16.71
N HIS A 442 -25.97 62.76 -17.54
CA HIS A 442 -25.49 61.39 -17.71
C HIS A 442 -23.99 61.34 -18.02
N PRO A 443 -23.19 60.48 -17.38
CA PRO A 443 -21.91 60.07 -17.95
C PRO A 443 -22.12 58.92 -18.96
N ASP A 444 -21.63 59.12 -20.17
CA ASP A 444 -21.55 58.13 -21.24
C ASP A 444 -20.68 56.93 -20.82
N ILE A 445 -21.31 55.76 -20.66
CA ILE A 445 -20.61 54.48 -20.58
C ILE A 445 -20.48 53.94 -22.00
N GLY A 446 -19.32 54.15 -22.60
CA GLY A 446 -18.92 53.48 -23.84
C GLY A 446 -18.70 51.98 -23.59
N ILE A 447 -19.65 51.15 -24.00
CA ILE A 447 -19.50 49.69 -24.05
C ILE A 447 -18.65 49.34 -25.29
N LEU A 448 -17.38 48.99 -25.08
CA LEU A 448 -16.54 48.36 -26.10
C LEU A 448 -16.91 46.87 -26.21
N CYS A 449 -17.76 46.54 -27.17
CA CYS A 449 -17.97 45.15 -27.61
C CYS A 449 -16.77 44.67 -28.43
N ALA A 450 -15.88 43.88 -27.83
CA ALA A 450 -14.86 43.13 -28.57
C ALA A 450 -15.51 41.89 -29.21
N ARG A 451 -15.63 41.90 -30.55
CA ARG A 451 -16.10 40.77 -31.36
C ARG A 451 -14.90 39.87 -31.67
N ALA A 452 -14.84 38.69 -31.05
CA ALA A 452 -13.83 37.68 -31.36
C ALA A 452 -14.13 37.04 -32.73
N ILE A 453 -13.18 37.18 -33.67
CA ILE A 453 -13.17 36.45 -34.94
C ILE A 453 -12.32 35.20 -34.73
N ILE A 454 -12.93 34.02 -34.89
CA ILE A 454 -12.25 32.73 -34.91
C ILE A 454 -11.88 32.44 -36.38
N PRO A 455 -10.61 32.20 -36.74
CA PRO A 455 -10.28 31.71 -38.06
C PRO A 455 -10.48 30.18 -38.12
N HIS A 456 -11.20 29.75 -39.13
CA HIS A 456 -11.24 28.36 -39.57
C HIS A 456 -9.99 28.04 -40.40
N SER A 457 -9.22 27.05 -39.96
CA SER A 457 -8.41 26.17 -40.80
C SER A 457 -8.22 24.84 -40.06
#